data_AF-A0AA37VFU0-F1
#
_entry.id   AF-A0AA37VFU0-F1
#
_cell.length_a   1.000
_cell.length_b   1.000
_cell.length_c   1.000
_cell.angle_alpha   90.00
_cell.angle_beta   90.00
_cell.angle_gamma   90.00
#
_symmetry.space_group_name_H-M   'P 1'
#
loop_
_entity.id
_entity.type
_entity.pdbx_description
1 polymer ?
#
loop_
_entity_poly.entity_id
_entity_poly.type
_entity_poly.pdbx_seq_one_letter_code
_entity_poly.pdbx_strand_id
1 'polypeptide(L)'
;MWVIALHFGAGAVAGAIFNVRTLIALVAIVAVECLAAAAMSGLSAALYSVGGLFAVQLGYLSGMYLRSVLERAGIAHPSIRPEHQR
;
A
#
# COMPACT_ATOMS: atom_id res chain seq x y z
N MET A 1 7.52 5.61 -16.54
CA MET A 1 8.45 5.27 -15.44
C MET A 1 8.15 6.08 -14.18
N TRP A 2 8.08 7.42 -14.25
CA TRP A 2 7.74 8.28 -13.10
C TRP A 2 6.42 7.95 -12.39
N VAL A 3 5.37 7.64 -13.14
CA VAL A 3 4.06 7.25 -12.56
C VAL A 3 4.19 6.04 -11.64
N ILE A 4 4.98 5.03 -12.01
CA ILE A 4 5.20 3.83 -11.20
C ILE A 4 5.93 4.18 -9.91
N ALA A 5 6.92 5.08 -9.97
CA ALA A 5 7.62 5.55 -8.78
C ALA A 5 6.69 6.33 -7.83
N LEU A 6 5.75 7.13 -8.36
CA LEU A 6 4.74 7.82 -7.56
C LEU A 6 3.78 6.84 -6.88
N HIS A 7 3.34 5.79 -7.59
CA HIS A 7 2.51 4.73 -7.03
C HIS A 7 3.24 3.98 -5.91
N PHE A 8 4.51 3.64 -6.13
CA PHE A 8 5.35 3.03 -5.11
C PHE A 8 5.51 3.94 -3.88
N GLY A 9 5.83 5.22 -4.08
CA GLY A 9 5.98 6.19 -3.00
C GLY A 9 4.69 6.38 -2.19
N ALA A 10 3.55 6.51 -2.87
CA ALA A 10 2.24 6.59 -2.24
C ALA A 10 1.94 5.33 -1.40
N GLY A 11 2.27 4.15 -1.94
CA GLY A 11 2.21 2.89 -1.20
C GLY A 11 3.13 2.91 0.03
N ALA A 12 4.38 3.33 -0.10
CA ALA A 12 5.32 3.37 1.01
C ALA A 12 4.86 4.30 2.14
N VAL A 13 4.35 5.48 1.81
CA VAL A 13 3.82 6.43 2.79
C VAL A 13 2.60 5.84 3.52
N ALA A 14 1.64 5.33 2.76
CA ALA A 14 0.44 4.73 3.33
C ALA A 14 0.75 3.48 4.18
N GLY A 15 1.69 2.64 3.75
CA GLY A 15 2.15 1.47 4.50
C GLY A 15 2.84 1.82 5.81
N ALA A 16 3.53 2.96 5.86
CA ALA A 16 4.17 3.44 7.08
C ALA A 16 3.18 4.02 8.10
N ILE A 17 2.06 4.57 7.64
CA ILE A 17 1.08 5.28 8.49
C ILE A 17 -0.05 4.35 8.93
N PHE A 18 -0.68 3.64 8.00
CA PHE A 18 -1.91 2.92 8.22
C PHE A 18 -1.69 1.50 8.76
N ASN A 19 -2.72 0.95 9.39
CA ASN A 19 -2.75 -0.45 9.81
C ASN A 19 -3.11 -1.38 8.65
N VAL A 20 -2.73 -2.65 8.79
CA VAL A 20 -2.95 -3.71 7.77
C VAL A 20 -4.41 -3.79 7.32
N ARG A 21 -5.39 -3.64 8.22
CA ARG A 21 -6.82 -3.64 7.86
C ARG A 21 -7.18 -2.51 6.89
N THR A 22 -6.67 -1.30 7.14
CA THR A 22 -6.89 -0.14 6.25
C THR A 22 -6.22 -0.34 4.91
N LEU A 23 -5.01 -0.92 4.91
CA LEU A 23 -4.30 -1.24 3.67
C LEU A 23 -5.07 -2.26 2.83
N ILE A 24 -5.60 -3.33 3.44
CA ILE A 24 -6.42 -4.33 2.74
C ILE A 24 -7.67 -3.67 2.12
N ALA A 25 -8.34 -2.77 2.84
CA ALA A 25 -9.49 -2.05 2.31
C ALA A 25 -9.11 -1.15 1.11
N LEU A 26 -7.99 -0.42 1.20
CA LEU A 26 -7.48 0.41 0.10
C LEU A 26 -7.13 -0.43 -1.14
N VAL A 27 -6.52 -1.59 -0.95
CA VAL A 27 -6.21 -2.53 -2.04
C VAL A 27 -7.48 -2.97 -2.75
N ALA A 28 -8.52 -3.34 -2.00
CA ALA A 28 -9.79 -3.75 -2.58
C ALA A 28 -10.43 -2.63 -3.40
N ILE A 29 -10.43 -1.40 -2.89
CA ILE A 29 -10.96 -0.22 -3.59
C ILE A 29 -10.18 0.02 -4.89
N VAL A 30 -8.85 0.06 -4.83
CA VAL A 30 -8.00 0.30 -6.00
C VAL A 30 -8.15 -0.81 -7.05
N ALA A 31 -8.35 -2.07 -6.62
CA ALA A 31 -8.59 -3.18 -7.54
C ALA A 31 -9.93 -3.02 -8.29
N VAL A 32 -10.99 -2.58 -7.61
CA VAL A 32 -12.30 -2.29 -8.23
C VAL A 32 -12.18 -1.15 -9.24
N GLU A 33 -11.54 -0.05 -8.87
CA GLU A 33 -11.31 1.09 -9.77
C GLU A 33 -10.51 0.68 -11.01
N CYS A 34 -9.49 -0.16 -10.84
CA CYS A 34 -8.70 -0.70 -11.93
C CYS A 34 -9.53 -1.58 -12.88
N LEU A 35 -10.43 -2.41 -12.33
CA LEU A 35 -11.35 -3.23 -13.12
C LEU A 35 -12.35 -2.37 -13.91
N ALA A 36 -12.90 -1.33 -13.28
CA ALA A 36 -13.79 -0.38 -13.94
C ALA A 36 -13.07 0.37 -15.06
N ALA A 37 -11.87 0.88 -14.81
CA ALA A 37 -11.04 1.54 -15.82
C ALA A 37 -10.70 0.60 -16.97
N ALA A 38 -10.34 -0.66 -16.68
CA ALA A 38 -10.09 -1.68 -17.70
C ALA A 38 -11.33 -1.96 -18.57
N ALA A 39 -12.52 -2.03 -17.96
CA ALA A 39 -13.77 -2.23 -18.69
C ALA A 39 -14.09 -1.05 -19.63
N MET A 40 -13.76 0.18 -19.23
CA MET A 40 -14.01 1.38 -20.02
C MET A 40 -12.94 1.66 -21.09
N SER A 41 -11.67 1.33 -20.82
CA SER A 41 -10.52 1.73 -21.65
C SER A 41 -9.80 0.57 -22.36
N GLY A 42 -10.22 -0.68 -22.12
CA GLY A 42 -9.71 -1.88 -22.78
C GLY A 42 -8.44 -2.46 -22.16
N LEU A 43 -8.00 -3.60 -22.73
CA LEU A 43 -6.96 -4.47 -22.16
C LEU A 43 -5.58 -3.81 -22.02
N SER A 44 -5.22 -2.91 -22.95
CA SER A 44 -3.93 -2.20 -22.90
C SER A 44 -3.84 -1.28 -21.67
N ALA A 45 -4.92 -0.54 -21.37
CA ALA A 45 -5.01 0.28 -20.17
C ALA A 45 -5.00 -0.58 -18.90
N ALA A 46 -5.61 -1.77 -18.94
CA ALA A 46 -5.59 -2.72 -17.84
C ALA A 46 -4.17 -3.15 -17.47
N LEU A 47 -3.33 -3.48 -18.46
CA LEU A 47 -1.94 -3.91 -18.22
C LEU A 47 -1.09 -2.81 -17.57
N TYR A 48 -1.26 -1.56 -18.00
CA TYR A 48 -0.60 -0.42 -17.36
C TYR A 48 -1.07 -0.21 -15.92
N SER A 49 -2.37 -0.34 -15.69
CA SER A 49 -2.98 -0.20 -14.36
C SER A 49 -2.53 -1.31 -13.40
N VAL A 50 -2.36 -2.55 -13.90
CA VAL A 50 -1.78 -3.66 -13.14
C VAL A 50 -0.36 -3.34 -12.68
N GLY A 51 0.49 -2.77 -13.55
CA GLY A 51 1.84 -2.35 -13.17
C GLY A 51 1.85 -1.29 -12.06
N GLY A 52 0.92 -0.34 -12.12
CA GLY A 52 0.71 0.66 -11.06
C GLY A 52 0.27 0.03 -9.74
N LEU A 53 -0.68 -0.92 -9.79
CA LEU A 53 -1.12 -1.68 -8.63
C LEU A 53 0.04 -2.42 -7.96
N PHE A 54 0.84 -3.16 -8.74
CA PHE A 54 2.01 -3.85 -8.21
C PHE A 54 2.97 -2.90 -7.50
N ALA A 55 3.21 -1.72 -8.07
CA ALA A 55 4.06 -0.71 -7.44
C ALA A 55 3.48 -0.21 -6.12
N VAL A 56 2.17 0.05 -6.04
CA VAL A 56 1.50 0.42 -4.77
C VAL A 56 1.66 -0.69 -3.72
N GLN A 57 1.46 -1.96 -4.10
CA GLN A 57 1.59 -3.08 -3.16
C GLN A 57 3.00 -3.25 -2.62
N LEU A 58 4.01 -3.15 -3.48
CA LEU A 58 5.42 -3.18 -3.07
C LEU A 58 5.76 -1.97 -2.19
N GLY A 59 5.18 -0.81 -2.48
CA GLY A 59 5.22 0.38 -1.65
C GLY A 59 4.66 0.08 -0.25
N TYR A 60 3.43 -0.42 -0.14
CA TYR A 60 2.80 -0.75 1.14
C TYR A 60 3.68 -1.66 1.99
N LEU A 61 4.22 -2.73 1.39
CA LEU A 61 5.09 -3.66 2.09
C LEU A 61 6.38 -2.97 2.59
N SER A 62 6.98 -2.15 1.75
CA SER A 62 8.19 -1.38 2.09
C SER A 62 7.92 -0.39 3.23
N GLY A 63 6.77 0.30 3.19
CA GLY A 63 6.32 1.22 4.23
C GLY A 63 6.07 0.54 5.57
N MET A 64 5.36 -0.60 5.55
CA MET A 64 5.12 -1.41 6.74
C MET A 64 6.42 -1.94 7.34
N TYR A 65 7.35 -2.39 6.49
CA TYR A 65 8.67 -2.86 6.92
C TYR A 65 9.46 -1.72 7.58
N LEU A 66 9.55 -0.56 6.93
CA LEU A 66 10.23 0.62 7.48
C LEU A 66 9.64 1.01 8.84
N ARG A 67 8.31 1.11 8.93
CA ARG A 67 7.61 1.35 10.19
C ARG A 67 7.99 0.32 11.25
N SER A 68 7.98 -0.97 10.94
CA SER A 68 8.34 -2.03 11.89
C SER A 68 9.79 -1.89 12.37
N VAL A 69 10.72 -1.52 11.49
CA VAL A 69 12.12 -1.24 11.85
C VAL A 69 12.21 -0.04 12.79
N LEU A 70 11.49 1.04 12.51
CA LEU A 70 11.46 2.25 13.35
C LEU A 70 10.81 1.99 14.72
N GLU A 71 9.74 1.20 14.77
CA GLU A 71 9.10 0.77 16.01
C GLU A 71 10.06 -0.10 16.85
N ARG A 72 10.79 -1.03 16.21
CA ARG A 72 11.81 -1.87 16.89
C ARG A 72 13.01 -1.06 17.38
N ALA A 73 13.39 -0.02 16.67
CA ALA A 73 14.46 0.89 17.08
C ALA A 73 14.05 1.86 18.21
N GLY A 74 12.77 1.85 18.62
CA GLY A 74 12.23 2.76 19.64
C GLY A 74 12.05 4.20 19.16
N ILE A 75 12.16 4.45 17.85
CA ILE A 75 12.01 5.77 17.23
C ILE A 75 10.52 6.10 17.04
N ALA A 76 9.71 5.09 16.72
CA ALA A 76 8.28 5.23 16.50
C ALA A 76 7.46 4.44 17.53
N HIS A 77 6.29 4.97 17.90
CA HIS A 77 5.38 4.28 18.81
C HIS A 77 4.61 3.18 18.07
N PRO A 78 4.49 1.96 18.64
CA PRO A 78 3.77 0.87 18.01
C PRO A 78 2.28 1.22 17.84
N SER A 79 1.75 1.07 16.63
CA SER A 79 0.31 1.29 16.39
C SER A 79 -0.58 0.25 17.05
N ILE A 80 -0.07 -0.97 17.19
CA ILE A 80 -0.76 -2.04 17.89
C ILE A 80 -0.07 -2.16 19.25
N ARG A 81 -0.65 -1.51 20.27
CA ARG A 81 -0.23 -1.74 21.65
C ARG A 81 -0.57 -3.20 21.98
N PRO A 82 0.39 -4.06 22.31
CA PRO A 82 0.05 -5.33 22.93
C PRO A 82 -0.53 -4.95 24.29
N GLU A 83 -1.85 -5.05 24.42
CA GLU A 83 -2.50 -5.06 25.72
C GLU A 83 -1.99 -6.30 26.42
N HIS A 84 -0.94 -6.13 27.21
CA HIS A 84 -0.41 -7.16 28.09
C HIS A 84 -1.52 -7.42 29.11
N GLN A 85 -2.36 -8.41 28.81
CA GLN A 85 -3.34 -8.97 29.72
C GLN A 85 -2.58 -9.38 30.98
N ARG A 86 -2.85 -8.66 32.07
CA ARG A 86 -2.46 -9.04 33.42
C ARG A 86 -3.35 -10.18 33.91
#